data_AF-A0A940CCY9-F1
#
_entry.id   AF-A0A940CCY9-F1
#
_cell.length_a   1.000
_cell.length_b   1.000
_cell.length_c   1.000
_cell.angle_alpha   90.00
_cell.angle_beta   90.00
_cell.angle_gamma   90.00
#
_symmetry.space_group_name_H-M   'P 1'
#
loop_
_entity.id
_entity.type
_entity.pdbx_description
1 polymer ?
#
loop_
_entity_poly.entity_id
_entity_poly.type
_entity_poly.pdbx_seq_one_letter_code
_entity_poly.pdbx_strand_id
1 'polypeptide(L)'
;MDMIPELYSIFCDTYKTMNRTFDVPLDMITADSELEDLGIDDSSFDVILMNIESRMNVALPVDEDYEFRNVGDVITMIKSSNN
;
A
#
# COMPACT_ATOMS: atom_id res chain seq x y z
N MET A 1 -13.64 14.22 3.18
CA MET A 1 -12.56 14.56 2.23
C MET A 1 -12.10 13.23 1.68
N ASP A 2 -12.20 12.99 0.36
CA ASP A 2 -11.86 11.67 -0.20
C ASP A 2 -10.38 11.39 0.04
N MET A 3 -10.08 10.49 0.99
CA MET A 3 -8.72 10.07 1.35
C MET A 3 -8.06 9.16 0.31
N ILE A 4 -8.80 8.80 -0.75
CA ILE A 4 -8.37 7.84 -1.77
C ILE A 4 -7.15 8.35 -2.56
N PRO A 5 -7.09 9.60 -3.05
CA PRO A 5 -5.94 10.08 -3.82
C PRO A 5 -4.66 10.19 -2.99
N GLU A 6 -4.78 10.54 -1.70
CA GLU A 6 -3.63 10.70 -0.79
C GLU A 6 -3.02 9.34 -0.42
N LEU A 7 -3.86 8.34 -0.11
CA LEU A 7 -3.42 6.96 0.10
C LEU A 7 -2.76 6.37 -1.15
N TYR A 8 -3.36 6.64 -2.32
CA TYR A 8 -2.78 6.23 -3.59
C TYR A 8 -1.38 6.82 -3.79
N SER A 9 -1.24 8.12 -3.49
CA SER A 9 0.04 8.81 -3.58
C SER A 9 1.09 8.21 -2.64
N ILE A 10 0.72 7.87 -1.40
CA ILE A 10 1.66 7.30 -0.42
C ILE A 10 2.07 5.89 -0.80
N PHE A 11 1.13 5.06 -1.24
CA PHE A 11 1.43 3.72 -1.75
C PHE A 11 2.39 3.82 -2.93
N CYS A 12 2.07 4.66 -3.92
CA CYS A 12 2.89 4.90 -5.09
C CYS A 12 4.29 5.45 -4.76
N ASP A 13 4.40 6.38 -3.81
CA ASP A 13 5.68 6.96 -3.41
C ASP A 13 6.55 5.96 -2.64
N THR A 14 5.94 5.18 -1.76
CA THR A 14 6.65 4.14 -1.01
C THR A 14 7.09 3.04 -1.95
N TYR A 15 6.20 2.60 -2.83
CA TYR A 15 6.51 1.69 -3.91
C TYR A 15 7.68 2.23 -4.71
N LYS A 16 7.60 3.42 -5.33
CA LYS A 16 8.74 4.07 -6.04
C LYS A 16 10.05 4.11 -5.24
N THR A 17 9.98 4.37 -3.94
CA THR A 17 11.16 4.47 -3.06
C THR A 17 11.85 3.12 -2.91
N MET A 18 11.08 2.06 -2.70
CA MET A 18 11.56 0.68 -2.69
C MET A 18 11.95 0.22 -4.09
N ASN A 19 11.27 0.79 -5.08
CA ASN A 19 11.24 0.38 -6.46
C ASN A 19 12.22 1.16 -7.35
N ARG A 20 13.35 1.59 -6.78
CA ARG A 20 14.56 1.91 -7.58
C ARG A 20 15.11 0.69 -8.36
N THR A 21 14.38 -0.43 -8.39
CA THR A 21 14.78 -1.74 -8.92
C THR A 21 13.78 -2.32 -9.93
N PHE A 22 12.51 -1.92 -9.95
CA PHE A 22 11.46 -2.43 -10.86
C PHE A 22 10.86 -1.27 -11.70
N ASP A 23 10.80 -1.50 -12.99
CA ASP A 23 10.42 -0.52 -14.02
C ASP A 23 8.89 -0.51 -14.21
N VAL A 24 8.12 -0.41 -13.12
CA VAL A 24 6.66 -0.45 -13.16
C VAL A 24 6.10 0.98 -13.25
N PRO A 25 5.41 1.35 -14.36
CA PRO A 25 4.78 2.66 -14.49
C PRO A 25 3.69 2.82 -13.42
N LEU A 26 3.78 3.87 -12.60
CA LEU A 26 2.80 4.14 -11.54
C LEU A 26 1.36 4.29 -12.05
N ASP A 27 1.22 4.75 -13.28
CA ASP A 27 -0.03 4.90 -14.01
C ASP A 27 -0.73 3.56 -14.31
N MET A 28 -0.06 2.43 -14.08
CA MET A 28 -0.63 1.09 -14.20
C MET A 28 -1.02 0.46 -12.86
N ILE A 29 -0.65 1.06 -11.73
CA ILE A 29 -1.14 0.58 -10.44
C ILE A 29 -2.62 0.98 -10.37
N THR A 30 -3.47 0.00 -10.10
CA THR A 30 -4.92 0.16 -9.88
C THR A 30 -5.30 -0.51 -8.55
N ALA A 31 -6.53 -0.32 -8.07
CA ALA A 31 -6.99 -1.02 -6.86
C ALA A 31 -7.02 -2.54 -7.06
N ASP A 32 -7.21 -3.01 -8.30
CA ASP A 32 -7.27 -4.43 -8.64
C ASP A 32 -5.88 -5.04 -8.93
N SER A 33 -4.81 -4.24 -8.88
CA SER A 33 -3.44 -4.73 -9.10
C SER A 33 -3.02 -5.67 -7.98
N GLU A 34 -2.67 -6.91 -8.33
CA GLU A 34 -2.17 -7.90 -7.37
C GLU A 34 -0.78 -7.50 -6.85
N LEU A 35 -0.54 -7.70 -5.55
CA LEU A 35 0.72 -7.34 -4.91
C LEU A 35 1.89 -8.17 -5.47
N GLU A 36 1.65 -9.46 -5.73
CA GLU A 36 2.63 -10.38 -6.34
C GLU A 36 3.03 -9.92 -7.75
N ASP A 37 2.07 -9.50 -8.58
CA ASP A 37 2.32 -8.98 -9.94
C ASP A 37 3.15 -7.69 -9.93
N LEU A 38 3.04 -6.91 -8.85
CA LEU A 38 3.85 -5.73 -8.60
C LEU A 38 5.24 -6.06 -8.02
N GLY A 39 5.56 -7.35 -7.82
CA GLY A 39 6.82 -7.79 -7.21
C GLY A 39 6.93 -7.45 -5.73
N ILE A 40 5.80 -7.23 -5.04
CA ILE A 40 5.75 -6.94 -3.62
C ILE A 40 5.67 -8.26 -2.86
N ASP A 41 6.78 -8.66 -2.24
CA ASP A 41 6.80 -9.76 -1.27
C ASP A 41 6.40 -9.30 0.14
N ASP A 42 6.20 -10.24 1.07
CA ASP A 42 5.79 -9.96 2.45
C ASP A 42 6.70 -8.92 3.13
N SER A 43 8.03 -9.01 2.91
CA SER A 43 8.99 -8.08 3.51
C SER A 43 8.88 -6.67 2.93
N SER A 44 8.61 -6.58 1.63
CA SER A 44 8.37 -5.32 0.92
C SER A 44 7.05 -4.73 1.39
N PHE A 45 6.04 -5.57 1.56
CA PHE A 45 4.74 -5.18 2.04
C PHE A 45 4.80 -4.57 3.45
N ASP A 46 5.54 -5.16 4.39
CA ASP A 46 5.76 -4.60 5.71
C ASP A 46 6.37 -3.19 5.66
N VAL A 47 7.33 -2.96 4.77
CA VAL A 47 7.95 -1.63 4.58
C VAL A 47 6.94 -0.63 4.00
N ILE A 48 6.04 -1.07 3.13
CA ILE A 48 4.94 -0.25 2.61
C ILE A 48 4.03 0.19 3.74
N LEU A 49 3.60 -0.75 4.58
CA LEU A 49 2.73 -0.49 5.73
C LEU A 49 3.39 0.47 6.73
N MET A 50 4.64 0.23 7.12
CA MET A 50 5.37 1.12 8.04
C MET A 50 5.48 2.56 7.53
N ASN A 51 5.70 2.75 6.23
CA ASN A 51 5.74 4.09 5.63
C ASN A 51 4.36 4.76 5.61
N ILE A 52 3.30 3.99 5.37
CA ILE A 52 1.92 4.49 5.44
C ILE A 52 1.60 4.93 6.86
N GLU A 53 1.88 4.09 7.86
CA GLU A 53 1.71 4.42 9.28
C GLU A 53 2.45 5.71 9.65
N SER A 54 3.72 5.82 9.26
CA SER A 54 4.55 6.98 9.56
C SER A 54 4.05 8.26 8.88
N ARG A 55 3.60 8.20 7.63
CA ARG A 55 3.18 9.40 6.87
C ARG A 55 1.76 9.84 7.18
N MET A 56 0.87 8.90 7.47
CA MET A 56 -0.52 9.17 7.85
C MET A 56 -0.69 9.38 9.35
N ASN A 57 0.33 9.07 10.15
CA ASN A 57 0.29 9.08 11.62
C ASN A 57 -0.88 8.23 12.16
N VAL A 58 -1.01 7.01 11.61
CA VAL A 58 -2.03 6.01 11.96
C VAL A 58 -1.33 4.73 12.41
N ALA A 59 -1.96 3.99 13.31
CA ALA A 59 -1.57 2.61 13.60
C ALA A 59 -2.47 1.69 12.77
N LEU A 60 -1.89 0.91 11.87
CA LEU A 60 -2.64 -0.03 11.05
C LEU A 60 -2.80 -1.33 11.85
N PRO A 61 -4.02 -1.87 11.97
CA PRO A 61 -4.25 -3.17 12.59
C PRO A 61 -3.81 -4.24 11.60
N VAL A 62 -2.51 -4.47 11.51
CA VAL A 62 -1.95 -5.62 10.82
C VAL A 62 -2.17 -6.82 11.73
N ASP A 63 -3.39 -7.36 11.72
CA ASP A 63 -3.68 -8.64 12.37
C ASP A 63 -3.04 -9.75 11.53
N GLU A 64 -2.57 -10.83 12.17
CA GLU A 64 -1.88 -11.93 11.47
C GLU A 64 -2.79 -12.64 10.43
N ASP A 65 -4.10 -12.40 10.50
CA ASP A 65 -5.13 -12.99 9.64
C ASP A 65 -5.49 -12.15 8.39
N TYR A 66 -4.91 -10.96 8.20
CA TYR A 66 -5.20 -10.13 7.02
C TYR A 66 -4.41 -10.61 5.80
N GLU A 67 -5.06 -11.37 4.91
CA GLU A 67 -4.54 -11.67 3.57
C GLU A 67 -4.75 -10.48 2.62
N PHE A 68 -3.65 -9.81 2.25
CA PHE A 68 -3.67 -8.77 1.22
C PHE A 68 -3.36 -9.37 -0.13
N ARG A 69 -4.27 -9.26 -1.10
CA ARG A 69 -4.07 -9.79 -2.46
C ARG A 69 -3.77 -8.68 -3.45
N ASN A 70 -4.45 -7.54 -3.30
CA ASN A 70 -4.31 -6.41 -4.20
C ASN A 70 -4.18 -5.08 -3.44
N VAL A 71 -3.86 -4.02 -4.17
CA VAL A 71 -3.72 -2.65 -3.63
C VAL A 71 -5.02 -2.14 -3.00
N GLY A 72 -6.18 -2.57 -3.49
CA GLY A 72 -7.50 -2.24 -2.95
C GLY A 72 -7.73 -2.76 -1.54
N ASP A 73 -7.22 -3.95 -1.21
CA ASP A 73 -7.29 -4.53 0.14
C ASP A 73 -6.54 -3.64 1.14
N VAL A 74 -5.35 -3.17 0.75
CA VAL A 74 -4.51 -2.25 1.53
C VAL A 74 -5.25 -0.93 1.79
N ILE A 75 -5.83 -0.35 0.73
CA ILE A 75 -6.61 0.90 0.84
C ILE A 75 -7.82 0.71 1.76
N THR A 76 -8.50 -0.43 1.66
CA THR A 76 -9.70 -0.74 2.45
C THR A 76 -9.37 -0.91 3.93
N MET A 77 -8.25 -1.57 4.24
CA MET A 77 -7.75 -1.71 5.60
C MET A 77 -7.45 -0.34 6.22
N ILE A 78 -6.70 0.52 5.52
CA ILE A 78 -6.33 1.85 6.03
C ILE A 78 -7.54 2.77 6.24
N LYS A 79 -8.57 2.66 5.39
CA LYS A 79 -9.85 3.36 5.59
C LYS A 79 -10.57 2.91 6.86
N SER A 80 -10.46 1.63 7.19
CA SER A 80 -11.11 1.03 8.36
C SER A 80 -10.38 1.43 9.66
N SER A 81 -9.07 1.70 9.59
CA SER A 81 -8.27 2.18 10.73
C SER A 81 -8.42 3.67 11.05
N ASN A 82 -8.96 4.46 10.13
CA ASN A 82 -9.15 5.91 10.25
C ASN A 82 -10.59 6.33 10.64
N ASN A 83 -11.49 5.37 10.87
CA ASN A 83 -12.82 5.61 11.45
C ASN A 83 -12.82 5.28 12.94
#